data_AF-A0A849PZ73-F1
#
_entry.id   AF-A0A849PZ73-F1
#
_cell.length_a   1.000
_cell.length_b   1.000
_cell.length_c   1.000
_cell.angle_alpha   90.00
_cell.angle_beta   90.00
_cell.angle_gamma   90.00
#
_symmetry.space_group_name_H-M   'P 1'
#
loop_
_entity.id
_entity.type
_entity.pdbx_description
1 polymer ?
#
loop_
_entity_poly.entity_id
_entity_poly.type
_entity_poly.pdbx_seq_one_letter_code
_entity_poly.pdbx_strand_id
1 'polypeptide(L)'
;MSLIPIVQQWTGTWSAIIVVAVLGSICIKFATKAGFPEIWDKDIPNRQRFAIPIALGIGFSIIEILVGLVLRLPNIHVVFPFSIPVNLSGGIFLEILYHLIPVVTLTWLISTVILKGARKTQVFVAVAILASLWEPTMQIMGM
;
A
#
# COMPACT_ATOMS: atom_id res chain seq x y z
N MET A 1 23.46 16.37 0.58
CA MET A 1 23.02 14.96 0.47
C MET A 1 21.49 15.00 0.51
N SER A 2 20.85 14.95 -0.66
CA SER A 2 19.41 15.18 -0.78
C SER A 2 18.66 13.99 -0.19
N LEU A 3 17.97 14.21 0.94
CA LEU A 3 17.01 13.31 1.57
C LEU A 3 15.76 13.20 0.68
N ILE A 4 15.94 12.67 -0.51
CA ILE A 4 14.82 12.29 -1.36
C ILE A 4 14.46 10.87 -0.88
N PRO A 5 13.31 10.66 -0.21
CA PRO A 5 12.87 9.32 0.15
C PRO A 5 12.99 8.42 -1.07
N ILE A 6 13.46 7.18 -0.88
CA ILE A 6 13.73 6.19 -1.96
C ILE A 6 12.60 6.16 -3.00
N VAL A 7 11.35 6.32 -2.55
CA VAL A 7 10.15 6.39 -3.40
C VAL A 7 10.19 7.53 -4.44
N GLN A 8 10.67 8.73 -4.09
CA GLN A 8 10.72 9.88 -5.01
C GLN A 8 11.81 9.75 -6.09
N GLN A 9 12.88 8.96 -5.87
CA GLN A 9 13.85 8.64 -6.93
C GLN A 9 13.32 7.58 -7.90
N TRP A 10 12.53 6.62 -7.41
CA TRP A 10 12.07 5.47 -8.20
C TRP A 10 10.83 5.78 -9.05
N THR A 11 9.92 6.63 -8.58
CA THR A 11 8.72 7.05 -9.32
C THR A 11 9.02 7.87 -10.59
N GLY A 12 10.23 8.42 -10.71
CA GLY A 12 10.69 9.13 -11.91
C GLY A 12 11.27 8.23 -13.01
N THR A 13 11.51 6.95 -12.73
CA THR A 13 12.12 6.03 -13.70
C THR A 13 11.07 5.07 -14.25
N TRP A 14 10.73 5.25 -15.53
CA TRP A 14 9.72 4.44 -16.23
C TRP A 14 9.92 2.92 -16.08
N SER A 15 11.17 2.46 -15.93
CA SER A 15 11.49 1.05 -15.68
C SER A 15 10.93 0.54 -14.35
N ALA A 16 11.02 1.31 -13.27
CA ALA A 16 10.50 0.92 -11.96
C ALA A 16 8.98 0.79 -12.00
N ILE A 17 8.30 1.74 -12.66
CA ILE A 17 6.84 1.70 -12.84
C ILE A 17 6.43 0.43 -13.60
N ILE A 18 7.11 0.11 -14.70
CA ILE A 18 6.81 -1.08 -15.50
C ILE A 18 7.03 -2.35 -14.66
N VAL A 19 8.15 -2.45 -13.94
CA VAL A 19 8.45 -3.62 -13.09
C VAL A 19 7.39 -3.80 -12.01
N VAL A 20 7.06 -2.74 -11.28
CA VAL A 20 6.05 -2.78 -10.21
C VAL A 20 4.67 -3.11 -10.78
N ALA A 21 4.30 -2.57 -11.94
CA ALA A 21 3.04 -2.88 -12.59
C ALA A 21 2.95 -4.35 -13.04
N VAL A 22 4.02 -4.91 -13.60
CA VAL A 22 4.08 -6.33 -14.01
C VAL A 22 4.02 -7.23 -12.79
N LEU A 23 4.84 -6.96 -11.77
CA LEU A 23 4.85 -7.74 -10.53
C LEU A 23 3.50 -7.66 -9.81
N GLY A 24 2.92 -6.47 -9.69
CA GLY A 24 1.60 -6.26 -9.12
C GLY A 24 0.52 -7.05 -9.87
N SER A 25 0.56 -7.03 -11.21
CA SER A 25 -0.37 -7.81 -12.05
C SER A 25 -0.24 -9.32 -11.83
N ILE A 26 0.99 -9.82 -11.66
CA ILE A 26 1.24 -11.22 -11.32
C ILE A 26 0.68 -11.51 -9.93
N CYS A 27 0.96 -10.68 -8.93
CA CYS A 27 0.48 -10.85 -7.57
C CYS A 27 -1.05 -10.87 -7.49
N ILE A 28 -1.77 -10.03 -8.25
CA ILE A 28 -3.25 -10.08 -8.31
C ILE A 28 -3.73 -11.47 -8.73
N LYS A 29 -3.12 -12.08 -9.75
CA LYS A 29 -3.46 -13.44 -10.19
C LYS A 29 -3.13 -14.51 -9.16
N PHE A 30 -2.09 -14.28 -8.35
CA PHE A 30 -1.68 -15.19 -7.27
C PHE A 30 -2.44 -14.98 -5.96
N ALA A 31 -3.13 -13.85 -5.77
CA ALA A 31 -3.83 -13.51 -4.54
C ALA A 31 -4.88 -14.57 -4.16
N THR A 32 -5.61 -15.11 -5.15
CA THR A 32 -6.58 -16.19 -4.93
C THR A 32 -5.93 -17.46 -4.39
N LYS A 33 -4.72 -17.80 -4.85
CA LYS A 33 -3.94 -18.95 -4.33
C LYS A 33 -3.49 -18.73 -2.90
N ALA A 34 -3.23 -17.49 -2.50
CA ALA A 34 -2.90 -17.13 -1.12
C ALA A 34 -4.12 -17.15 -0.19
N GLY A 35 -5.33 -17.33 -0.73
CA GLY A 35 -6.59 -17.32 0.02
C GLY A 35 -7.23 -15.94 0.16
N PHE A 36 -6.80 -14.95 -0.62
CA PHE A 36 -7.51 -13.68 -0.74
C PHE A 36 -8.72 -13.83 -1.67
N PRO A 37 -9.81 -13.09 -1.41
CA PRO A 37 -10.94 -13.03 -2.32
C PRO A 37 -10.54 -12.40 -3.66
N GLU A 38 -11.27 -12.73 -4.71
CA GLU A 38 -11.07 -12.11 -6.02
C GLU A 38 -11.49 -10.63 -5.98
N ILE A 39 -10.84 -9.79 -6.80
CA ILE A 39 -11.15 -8.35 -6.86
C ILE A 39 -12.64 -8.10 -7.11
N TRP A 40 -13.29 -8.95 -7.92
CA TRP A 40 -14.70 -8.83 -8.31
C TRP A 40 -15.58 -9.93 -7.70
N ASP A 41 -15.17 -10.49 -6.57
CA ASP A 41 -15.97 -11.43 -5.79
C ASP A 41 -17.40 -10.90 -5.55
N LYS A 42 -18.40 -11.73 -5.85
CA LYS A 42 -19.83 -11.38 -5.73
C LYS A 42 -20.32 -11.44 -4.28
N ASP A 43 -19.62 -12.18 -3.43
CA ASP A 43 -19.98 -12.35 -2.02
C ASP A 43 -19.61 -11.10 -1.20
N ILE A 44 -18.78 -10.21 -1.76
CA ILE A 44 -18.36 -8.97 -1.09
C ILE A 44 -19.22 -7.79 -1.59
N PRO A 45 -20.01 -7.15 -0.70
CA PRO A 45 -20.84 -6.03 -1.09
C PRO A 45 -19.99 -4.79 -1.43
N ASN A 46 -20.51 -3.94 -2.32
CA ASN A 46 -19.85 -2.69 -2.73
C ASN A 46 -19.54 -1.74 -1.56
N ARG A 47 -20.31 -1.84 -0.46
CA ARG A 47 -20.02 -1.09 0.76
C ARG A 47 -18.66 -1.45 1.34
N GLN A 48 -18.32 -2.74 1.39
CA GLN A 48 -17.03 -3.20 1.90
C GLN A 48 -15.89 -2.98 0.90
N ARG A 49 -16.18 -3.11 -0.40
CA ARG A 49 -15.17 -2.93 -1.46
C ARG A 49 -14.78 -1.47 -1.67
N PHE A 50 -15.74 -0.53 -1.63
CA PHE A 50 -15.50 0.86 -2.00
C PHE A 50 -15.85 1.84 -0.87
N ALA A 51 -17.05 1.75 -0.31
CA ALA A 51 -17.52 2.78 0.62
C ALA A 51 -16.69 2.85 1.91
N ILE A 52 -16.34 1.71 2.51
CA ILE A 52 -15.51 1.65 3.72
C ILE A 52 -14.09 2.18 3.44
N PRO A 53 -13.34 1.69 2.43
CA PRO A 53 -12.01 2.22 2.13
C PRO A 53 -11.99 3.71 1.82
N ILE A 54 -12.97 4.20 1.04
CA ILE A 54 -13.08 5.63 0.71
C ILE A 54 -13.36 6.45 1.97
N ALA A 55 -14.31 6.01 2.80
CA ALA A 55 -14.65 6.72 4.04
C ALA A 55 -13.46 6.76 5.01
N LEU A 56 -12.72 5.65 5.15
CA LEU A 56 -11.50 5.60 5.96
C LEU A 56 -10.42 6.53 5.39
N GLY A 57 -10.18 6.49 4.08
CA GLY A 57 -9.20 7.37 3.42
C GLY A 57 -9.50 8.86 3.63
N ILE A 58 -10.77 9.26 3.47
CA ILE A 58 -11.22 10.63 3.76
C ILE A 58 -11.02 10.97 5.24
N GLY A 59 -11.42 10.06 6.14
CA GLY A 59 -11.28 10.26 7.59
C GLY A 59 -9.82 10.48 8.01
N PHE A 60 -8.91 9.62 7.55
CA PHE A 60 -7.48 9.75 7.84
C PHE A 60 -6.88 11.02 7.22
N SER A 61 -7.30 11.38 6.01
CA SER A 61 -6.84 12.63 5.36
C SER A 61 -7.23 13.87 6.16
N ILE A 62 -8.45 13.91 6.71
CA ILE A 62 -8.90 15.03 7.56
C ILE A 62 -8.05 15.10 8.83
N ILE A 63 -7.80 13.95 9.48
CA ILE A 63 -6.96 13.89 10.69
C ILE A 63 -5.55 14.41 10.38
N GLU A 64 -4.94 13.97 9.28
CA GLU A 64 -3.61 14.41 8.86
C GLU A 64 -3.53 15.93 8.65
N ILE A 65 -4.53 16.51 7.97
CA ILE A 65 -4.63 17.97 7.78
C ILE A 65 -4.73 18.69 9.13
N LEU A 66 -5.58 18.21 10.04
CA LEU A 66 -5.75 18.82 11.36
C LEU A 66 -4.46 18.76 12.18
N VAL A 67 -3.77 17.63 12.18
CA VAL A 67 -2.48 17.46 12.86
C VAL A 67 -1.45 18.43 12.27
N GLY A 68 -1.36 18.52 10.94
CA GLY A 68 -0.45 19.46 10.26
C GLY A 68 -0.70 20.92 10.62
N LEU A 69 -1.98 21.32 10.74
CA LEU A 69 -2.37 22.67 11.14
C LEU A 69 -2.04 22.97 12.61
N VAL A 70 -2.34 22.02 13.52
CA VAL A 70 -2.07 22.17 14.97
C VAL A 70 -0.57 22.24 15.24
N LEU A 71 0.21 21.38 14.60
CA LEU A 71 1.66 21.31 14.76
C LEU A 71 2.43 22.34 13.91
N ARG A 72 1.73 23.12 13.08
CA ARG A 72 2.31 24.13 12.16
C ARG A 72 3.43 23.54 11.30
N LEU A 73 3.21 22.35 10.76
CA LEU A 73 4.19 21.67 9.92
C LEU A 73 4.46 22.48 8.63
N PRO A 74 5.69 22.43 8.09
CA PRO A 74 6.00 23.08 6.84
C PRO A 74 5.11 22.53 5.72
N ASN A 75 4.70 23.40 4.80
CA ASN A 75 3.88 22.98 3.66
C ASN A 75 4.75 22.21 2.66
N ILE A 76 4.56 20.90 2.62
CA ILE A 76 5.23 19.96 1.72
C ILE A 76 4.31 19.48 0.59
N HIS A 77 3.07 20.00 0.53
CA HIS A 77 2.08 19.51 -0.42
C HIS A 77 2.31 20.08 -1.81
N VAL A 78 2.09 19.23 -2.81
CA VAL A 78 2.05 19.64 -4.22
C VAL A 78 0.91 20.64 -4.42
N VAL A 79 1.11 21.64 -5.28
CA VAL A 79 0.13 22.69 -5.54
C VAL A 79 -1.03 22.14 -6.40
N PHE A 80 -2.26 22.58 -6.11
CA PHE A 80 -3.44 22.26 -6.92
C PHE A 80 -3.34 22.87 -8.34
N PRO A 81 -3.80 22.19 -9.41
CA PRO A 81 -4.50 20.90 -9.45
C PRO A 81 -3.58 19.68 -9.54
N PHE A 82 -2.27 19.88 -9.66
CA PHE A 82 -1.30 18.80 -9.85
C PHE A 82 -1.17 17.86 -8.65
N SER A 83 -1.60 18.29 -7.46
CA SER A 83 -1.68 17.45 -6.27
C SER A 83 -2.52 16.19 -6.47
N ILE A 84 -3.61 16.25 -7.24
CA ILE A 84 -4.49 15.11 -7.46
C ILE A 84 -3.75 13.98 -8.20
N PRO A 85 -3.25 14.17 -9.44
CA PRO A 85 -2.59 13.08 -10.16
C PRO A 85 -1.30 12.63 -9.47
N VAL A 86 -0.53 13.53 -8.85
CA VAL A 86 0.74 13.18 -8.19
C VAL A 86 0.50 12.32 -6.96
N ASN A 87 -0.40 12.73 -6.05
CA ASN A 87 -0.66 11.97 -4.84
C ASN A 87 -1.42 10.67 -5.12
N LEU A 88 -2.34 10.68 -6.09
CA LEU A 88 -3.08 9.47 -6.48
C LEU A 88 -2.14 8.41 -7.07
N SER A 89 -1.29 8.80 -8.03
CA SER A 89 -0.33 7.87 -8.64
C SER A 89 0.71 7.37 -7.64
N GLY A 90 1.22 8.25 -6.78
CA GLY A 90 2.10 7.88 -5.68
C GLY A 90 1.45 6.87 -4.73
N GLY A 91 0.21 7.13 -4.28
CA GLY A 91 -0.53 6.24 -3.41
C GLY A 91 -0.75 4.85 -4.02
N ILE A 92 -1.17 4.78 -5.29
CA ILE A 92 -1.34 3.51 -6.00
C ILE A 92 -0.01 2.76 -6.10
N PHE A 93 1.07 3.46 -6.46
CA PHE A 93 2.38 2.85 -6.60
C PHE A 93 2.89 2.27 -5.28
N LEU A 94 2.75 3.04 -4.19
CA LEU A 94 3.10 2.61 -2.84
C LEU A 94 2.27 1.42 -2.38
N GLU A 95 0.98 1.42 -2.66
CA GLU A 95 0.10 0.31 -2.29
C GLU A 95 0.49 -0.99 -3.01
N ILE A 96 0.86 -0.90 -4.29
CA ILE A 96 1.36 -2.07 -5.03
C ILE A 96 2.68 -2.56 -4.43
N LEU A 97 3.61 -1.63 -4.17
CA LEU A 97 4.97 -1.96 -3.77
C LEU A 97 5.07 -2.48 -2.32
N TYR A 98 4.40 -1.84 -1.37
CA TYR A 98 4.53 -2.15 0.05
C TYR A 98 3.44 -3.08 0.58
N HIS A 99 2.25 -3.08 -0.02
CA HIS A 99 1.16 -3.92 0.46
C HIS A 99 0.88 -5.09 -0.50
N LEU A 100 0.56 -4.84 -1.76
CA LEU A 100 0.15 -5.91 -2.68
C LEU A 100 1.26 -6.96 -2.86
N ILE A 101 2.45 -6.55 -3.30
CA ILE A 101 3.55 -7.49 -3.59
C ILE A 101 3.99 -8.23 -2.32
N PRO A 102 4.33 -7.55 -1.20
CA PRO A 102 4.86 -8.23 -0.02
C PRO A 102 3.79 -9.06 0.68
N VAL A 103 2.58 -8.52 0.87
CA VAL A 103 1.54 -9.22 1.63
C VAL A 103 1.07 -10.46 0.91
N VAL A 104 0.80 -10.37 -0.40
CA VAL A 104 0.36 -11.54 -1.18
C VAL A 104 1.46 -12.59 -1.24
N THR A 105 2.69 -12.19 -1.57
CA THR A 105 3.80 -13.13 -1.77
C THR A 105 4.20 -13.82 -0.47
N LEU A 106 4.33 -13.08 0.63
CA LEU A 106 4.71 -13.63 1.92
C LEU A 106 3.58 -14.46 2.54
N THR A 107 2.33 -14.02 2.43
CA THR A 107 1.19 -14.81 2.93
C THR A 107 1.06 -16.12 2.15
N TRP A 108 1.22 -16.07 0.83
CA TRP A 108 1.27 -17.27 0.00
C TRP A 108 2.42 -18.20 0.41
N LEU A 109 3.64 -17.68 0.49
CA LEU A 109 4.84 -18.46 0.82
C LEU A 109 4.70 -19.10 2.21
N ILE A 110 4.40 -18.30 3.24
CA ILE A 110 4.35 -18.80 4.61
C ILE A 110 3.14 -19.71 4.82
N SER A 111 1.94 -19.27 4.46
CA SER A 111 0.76 -20.08 4.74
C SER A 111 0.65 -21.28 3.82
N THR A 112 0.87 -21.12 2.51
CA THR A 112 0.63 -22.19 1.53
C THR A 112 1.83 -23.12 1.39
N VAL A 113 3.05 -22.58 1.29
CA VAL A 113 4.25 -23.40 1.08
C VAL A 113 4.79 -23.97 2.39
N ILE A 114 4.96 -23.12 3.43
CA ILE A 114 5.57 -23.55 4.71
C ILE A 114 4.54 -24.26 5.60
N LEU A 115 3.37 -23.64 5.82
CA LEU A 115 2.34 -24.14 6.72
C LEU A 115 1.30 -25.04 6.04
N LYS A 116 1.52 -25.42 4.77
CA LYS A 116 0.66 -26.35 4.00
C LYS A 116 -0.83 -25.95 3.99
N GLY A 117 -1.10 -24.65 3.93
CA GLY A 117 -2.44 -24.06 3.87
C GLY A 117 -3.05 -23.72 5.24
N ALA A 118 -2.36 -23.99 6.35
CA ALA A 118 -2.85 -23.66 7.68
C ALA A 118 -2.65 -22.18 8.04
N ARG A 119 -3.51 -21.66 8.94
CA ARG A 119 -3.37 -20.36 9.61
C ARG A 119 -3.26 -19.14 8.68
N LYS A 120 -3.88 -19.19 7.49
CA LYS A 120 -3.88 -18.10 6.48
C LYS A 120 -4.16 -16.72 7.08
N THR A 121 -5.23 -16.58 7.87
CA THR A 121 -5.62 -15.30 8.48
C THR A 121 -4.58 -14.77 9.46
N GLN A 122 -3.97 -15.63 10.28
CA GLN A 122 -2.95 -15.22 11.25
C GLN A 122 -1.67 -14.77 10.56
N VAL A 123 -1.25 -15.50 9.52
CA VAL A 123 -0.10 -15.14 8.68
C VAL A 123 -0.35 -13.80 7.98
N PHE A 124 -1.53 -13.63 7.37
CA PHE A 124 -1.92 -12.38 6.74
C PHE A 124 -1.83 -11.20 7.71
N VAL A 125 -2.42 -11.31 8.90
CA VAL A 125 -2.39 -10.23 9.90
C VAL A 125 -0.95 -9.92 10.33
N ALA A 126 -0.13 -10.94 10.59
CA ALA A 126 1.26 -10.75 10.97
C ALA A 126 2.06 -10.03 9.86
N VAL A 127 1.91 -10.47 8.61
CA VAL A 127 2.58 -9.85 7.46
C VAL A 127 2.07 -8.43 7.21
N ALA A 128 0.76 -8.20 7.34
CA ALA A 128 0.17 -6.87 7.18
C ALA A 128 0.72 -5.88 8.22
N ILE A 129 0.83 -6.29 9.49
CA ILE A 129 1.44 -5.45 10.53
C ILE A 129 2.89 -5.11 10.18
N LEU A 130 3.69 -6.11 9.77
CA LEU A 130 5.07 -5.87 9.38
C LEU A 130 5.19 -4.93 8.17
N ALA A 131 4.33 -5.11 7.17
CA ALA A 131 4.27 -4.24 6.00
C ALA A 131 3.90 -2.80 6.38
N SER A 132 2.89 -2.62 7.24
CA SER A 132 2.46 -1.28 7.69
C SER A 132 3.49 -0.57 8.57
N LEU A 133 4.33 -1.32 9.31
CA LEU A 133 5.41 -0.73 10.11
C LEU A 133 6.64 -0.34 9.27
N TRP A 134 6.76 -0.86 8.06
CA TRP A 134 7.95 -0.67 7.23
C TRP A 134 8.19 0.82 6.93
N GLU A 135 7.18 1.51 6.42
CA GLU A 135 7.32 2.90 5.97
C GLU A 135 7.61 3.88 7.12
N PRO A 136 6.89 3.83 8.27
CA PRO A 136 7.25 4.61 9.45
C PRO A 136 8.67 4.33 9.96
N THR A 137 9.09 3.05 9.92
CA THR A 137 10.43 2.67 10.39
C THR A 137 11.52 3.28 9.52
N MET A 138 11.36 3.24 8.20
CA MET A 138 12.30 3.85 7.26
C MET A 138 12.39 5.38 7.47
N GLN A 139 11.24 6.04 7.65
CA GLN A 139 11.19 7.47 7.93
C GLN A 139 11.91 7.85 9.24
N ILE A 140 11.72 7.08 10.32
CA ILE A 140 12.38 7.32 11.61
C ILE A 140 13.89 7.06 11.53
N MET A 141 14.30 6.03 10.78
CA MET A 141 15.72 5.68 10.61
C MET A 141 16.46 6.61 9.64
N GLY A 142 15.75 7.49 8.93
CA GLY A 142 16.33 8.39 7.94
C GLY A 142 16.91 7.65 6.73
N MET A 143 16.37 6.47 6.41
CA MET A 143 16.79 5.60 5.30
C MET A 143 15.83 5.64 4.13
#